data_AF-A0A0H2ZGR8-F1
#
_entry.id   AF-A0A0H2ZGR8-F1
#
_cell.length_a   1.000
_cell.length_b   1.000
_cell.length_c   1.000
_cell.angle_alpha   90.00
_cell.angle_beta   90.00
_cell.angle_gamma   90.00
#
_symmetry.space_group_name_H-M   'P 1'
#
loop_
_entity.id
_entity.type
_entity.pdbx_description
1 polymer ?
#
loop_
_entity_poly.entity_id
_entity_poly.type
_entity_poly.pdbx_seq_one_letter_code
_entity_poly.pdbx_strand_id
1 'polypeptide(L)'
;MSEGRVKWIGVRSGSRAPIQELEAVEARRGLGLTGDHPHPPRQVTLVQWEHIEALGTLLGRPLLPNEMRRNIAVAGINLLSLKDRRFRLGGALLETIGWYQPCGRLEKHIDHRTLKSVREQGGITARVIGSGVIRLDDPLVIEPPVCLE
;
A
#
# COMPACT_ATOMS: atom_id res chain seq x y z
N MET A 1 -11.92 -18.20 0.51
CA MET A 1 -11.24 -17.05 -0.15
C MET A 1 -10.51 -16.32 0.95
N SER A 2 -9.20 -16.06 0.82
CA SER A 2 -8.48 -15.35 1.88
C SER A 2 -8.90 -13.87 1.87
N GLU A 3 -9.58 -13.44 2.92
CA GLU A 3 -9.95 -12.03 3.10
C GLU A 3 -8.73 -11.27 3.61
N GLY A 4 -8.24 -10.32 2.81
CA GLY A 4 -7.18 -9.42 3.28
C GLY A 4 -7.72 -8.54 4.41
N ARG A 5 -6.89 -8.18 5.39
CA ARG A 5 -7.28 -7.25 6.46
C ARG A 5 -6.23 -6.17 6.69
N VAL A 6 -6.68 -4.94 6.93
CA VAL A 6 -5.79 -3.82 7.27
C VAL A 6 -5.12 -4.11 8.61
N LYS A 7 -3.78 -4.08 8.64
CA LYS A 7 -2.99 -4.24 9.85
C LYS A 7 -2.35 -2.96 10.35
N TRP A 8 -2.18 -1.99 9.47
CA TRP A 8 -1.53 -0.74 9.81
C TRP A 8 -1.90 0.35 8.81
N ILE A 9 -2.03 1.57 9.31
CA ILE A 9 -2.34 2.78 8.53
C ILE A 9 -1.36 3.87 8.94
N GLY A 10 -0.78 4.55 7.96
CA GLY A 10 0.04 5.72 8.20
C GLY A 10 -0.04 6.75 7.07
N VAL A 11 0.14 8.01 7.45
CA VAL A 11 0.13 9.16 6.55
C VAL A 11 1.36 10.02 6.78
N ARG A 12 1.79 10.74 5.74
CA ARG A 12 2.90 11.70 5.81
C ARG A 12 2.43 13.06 5.30
N SER A 13 2.54 14.10 6.11
CA SER A 13 2.10 15.45 5.75
C SER A 13 2.91 16.11 4.62
N GLY A 14 4.09 15.56 4.28
CA GLY A 14 4.97 16.11 3.26
C GLY A 14 6.06 15.15 2.79
N SER A 15 6.86 15.62 1.83
CA SER A 15 8.03 14.87 1.36
C SER A 15 9.04 14.69 2.50
N ARG A 16 9.38 13.43 2.80
CA ARG A 16 10.28 13.03 3.90
C ARG A 16 9.79 13.39 5.31
N ALA A 17 8.54 13.85 5.45
CA ALA A 17 7.94 14.04 6.77
C ALA A 17 7.87 12.70 7.52
N PRO A 18 7.92 12.72 8.86
CA PRO A 18 7.62 11.55 9.67
C PRO A 18 6.25 10.98 9.31
N ILE A 19 6.11 9.66 9.45
CA ILE A 19 4.83 8.99 9.28
C ILE A 19 4.07 9.07 10.59
N GLN A 20 2.82 9.52 10.51
CA GLN A 20 1.86 9.46 11.58
C GLN A 20 1.03 8.18 11.43
N GLU A 21 1.07 7.32 12.45
CA GLU A 21 0.23 6.12 12.52
C GLU A 21 -1.19 6.49 12.96
N LEU A 22 -2.18 5.84 12.38
CA LEU A 22 -3.59 6.12 12.60
C LEU A 22 -4.37 4.80 12.78
N GLU A 23 -5.49 4.85 13.51
CA GLU A 23 -6.45 3.75 13.58
C GLU A 23 -7.47 3.79 12.44
N ALA A 24 -7.65 4.96 11.84
CA ALA A 24 -8.57 5.21 10.74
C ALA A 24 -8.10 6.36 9.85
N VAL A 25 -8.44 6.32 8.57
CA VAL A 25 -8.15 7.38 7.61
C VAL A 25 -9.22 7.47 6.53
N GLU A 26 -9.55 8.69 6.12
CA GLU A 26 -10.43 8.90 4.97
C GLU A 26 -9.61 8.85 3.67
N ALA A 27 -10.01 7.96 2.76
CA ALA A 27 -9.59 7.98 1.37
C ALA A 27 -10.54 8.88 0.58
N ARG A 28 -10.01 9.93 -0.04
CA ARG A 28 -10.77 10.91 -0.81
C ARG A 28 -10.54 10.71 -2.30
N ARG A 29 -11.63 10.52 -3.04
CA ARG A 29 -11.60 10.33 -4.50
C ARG A 29 -10.78 11.44 -5.16
N GLY A 30 -9.80 11.05 -5.97
CA GLY A 30 -8.94 12.00 -6.68
C GLY A 30 -7.83 12.65 -5.84
N LEU A 31 -7.88 12.55 -4.50
CA LEU A 31 -6.99 13.29 -3.59
C LEU A 31 -6.09 12.39 -2.74
N GLY A 32 -6.38 11.09 -2.63
CA GLY A 32 -5.64 10.18 -1.75
C GLY A 32 -6.10 10.26 -0.30
N LEU A 33 -5.23 9.95 0.65
CA LEU A 33 -5.59 9.88 2.06
C LEU A 33 -5.57 11.26 2.73
N THR A 34 -6.54 11.54 3.60
CA THR A 34 -6.55 12.76 4.43
C THR A 34 -5.30 12.79 5.33
N GLY A 35 -4.57 13.91 5.30
CA GLY A 35 -3.31 14.08 6.03
C GLY A 35 -2.07 13.52 5.32
N ASP A 36 -2.23 12.82 4.20
CA ASP A 36 -1.10 12.32 3.40
C ASP A 36 -0.69 13.28 2.28
N HIS A 37 0.58 13.19 1.88
CA HIS A 37 1.16 13.87 0.74
C HIS A 37 1.27 12.88 -0.45
N PRO A 38 0.22 12.78 -1.29
CA PRO A 38 0.17 11.85 -2.40
C PRO A 38 1.15 12.26 -3.50
N HIS A 39 1.48 11.32 -4.38
CA HIS A 39 2.25 11.60 -5.60
C HIS A 39 1.42 11.16 -6.81
N PRO A 40 0.43 11.96 -7.25
CA PRO A 40 -0.45 11.59 -8.36
C PRO A 40 0.33 11.09 -9.58
N PRO A 41 -0.12 10.01 -10.25
CA PRO A 41 -1.41 9.32 -10.04
C PRO A 41 -1.46 8.38 -8.82
N ARG A 42 -0.35 8.19 -8.09
CA ARG A 42 -0.22 7.30 -6.92
C ARG A 42 -0.78 7.98 -5.67
N GLN A 43 -2.07 7.78 -5.44
CA GLN A 43 -2.81 8.42 -4.34
C GLN A 43 -2.72 7.62 -3.04
N VAL A 44 -2.66 6.29 -3.13
CA VAL A 44 -2.52 5.39 -1.98
C VAL A 44 -1.47 4.33 -2.30
N THR A 45 -0.65 3.96 -1.32
CA THR A 45 0.36 2.91 -1.46
C THR A 45 0.12 1.82 -0.42
N LEU A 46 0.13 0.56 -0.86
CA LEU A 46 -0.18 -0.61 -0.02
C LEU A 46 0.98 -1.59 -0.04
N VAL A 47 1.20 -2.30 1.06
CA VAL A 47 2.17 -3.40 1.19
C VAL A 47 1.56 -4.58 1.92
N GLN A 48 2.04 -5.78 1.62
CA GLN A 48 1.63 -6.97 2.35
C GLN A 48 2.32 -6.99 3.71
N TRP A 49 1.58 -7.33 4.76
CA TRP A 49 2.14 -7.46 6.10
C TRP A 49 3.25 -8.51 6.14
N GLU A 50 3.02 -9.63 5.47
CA GLU A 50 3.96 -10.75 5.37
C GLU A 50 5.30 -10.33 4.73
N HIS A 51 5.28 -9.34 3.84
CA HIS A 51 6.50 -8.80 3.23
C HIS A 51 7.32 -7.98 4.22
N ILE A 52 6.69 -7.31 5.19
CA ILE A 52 7.40 -6.57 6.25
C ILE A 52 8.14 -7.57 7.14
N GLU A 53 7.46 -8.65 7.55
CA GLU A 53 8.03 -9.71 8.39
C GLU A 53 9.17 -10.46 7.69
N ALA A 54 8.98 -10.80 6.41
CA ALA A 54 10.01 -11.45 5.59
C ALA A 54 11.26 -10.56 5.44
N LEU A 55 11.08 -9.27 5.18
CA LEU A 55 12.20 -8.32 5.09
C LEU A 55 12.91 -8.14 6.43
N GLY A 56 12.17 -8.07 7.55
CA GLY A 56 12.78 -8.02 8.88
C GLY A 56 13.66 -9.25 9.15
N THR A 57 13.16 -10.43 8.81
CA THR A 57 13.93 -11.67 8.92
C THR A 57 15.22 -11.62 8.09
N LEU A 58 15.14 -11.16 6.84
CA LEU A 58 16.30 -11.00 5.96
C LEU A 58 17.33 -9.99 6.51
N LEU A 59 16.86 -8.93 7.15
CA LEU A 59 17.69 -7.89 7.75
C LEU A 59 18.26 -8.28 9.13
N GLY A 60 17.83 -9.41 9.69
CA GLY A 60 18.24 -9.85 11.04
C GLY A 60 17.67 -8.97 12.16
N ARG A 61 16.62 -8.19 11.90
CA ARG A 61 15.92 -7.36 12.90
C ARG A 61 14.45 -7.13 12.54
N PRO A 62 13.56 -6.89 13.51
CA PRO A 62 12.21 -6.43 13.21
C PRO A 62 12.24 -5.19 12.30
N LEU A 63 11.44 -5.21 11.23
CA LEU A 63 11.20 -4.07 10.37
C LEU A 63 9.85 -3.47 10.76
N LEU A 64 9.83 -2.19 11.14
CA LEU A 64 8.59 -1.51 11.46
C LEU A 64 7.84 -1.15 10.16
N PRO A 65 6.50 -1.18 10.15
CA PRO A 65 5.72 -0.86 8.96
C PRO A 65 6.01 0.54 8.38
N ASN A 66 6.30 1.50 9.26
CA ASN A 66 6.65 2.86 8.87
C ASN A 66 7.97 2.92 8.06
N GLU A 67 8.89 1.98 8.21
CA GLU A 67 10.16 1.92 7.46
C GLU A 67 9.92 1.64 5.98
N MET A 68 8.84 0.93 5.64
CA MET A 68 8.44 0.69 4.24
C MET A 68 7.96 1.97 3.55
N ARG A 69 7.57 2.99 4.31
CA ARG A 69 6.99 4.25 3.82
C ARG A 69 5.85 4.04 2.84
N ARG A 70 4.95 3.13 3.20
CA ARG A 70 3.66 2.90 2.54
C ARG A 70 2.56 3.52 3.39
N ASN A 71 1.37 3.65 2.82
CA ASN A 71 0.24 4.18 3.57
C ASN A 71 -0.50 3.09 4.35
N ILE A 72 -0.60 1.89 3.78
CA ILE A 72 -1.42 0.82 4.36
C ILE A 72 -0.65 -0.50 4.28
N ALA A 73 -0.67 -1.27 5.36
CA ALA A 73 -0.25 -2.66 5.34
C ALA A 73 -1.48 -3.58 5.46
N VAL A 74 -1.55 -4.61 4.62
CA VAL A 74 -2.66 -5.58 4.57
C VAL A 74 -2.11 -6.98 4.75
N ALA A 75 -2.68 -7.79 5.65
CA ALA A 75 -2.35 -9.21 5.83
C ALA A 75 -3.36 -10.11 5.13
N GLY A 76 -2.99 -11.36 4.84
CA GLY A 76 -3.89 -12.41 4.40
C GLY A 76 -4.25 -12.38 2.91
N ILE A 77 -3.56 -11.55 2.10
CA ILE A 77 -3.81 -11.47 0.65
C ILE A 77 -2.55 -11.15 -0.13
N ASN A 78 -2.42 -11.76 -1.32
CA ASN A 78 -1.40 -11.38 -2.30
C ASN A 78 -1.79 -10.07 -3.00
N LEU A 79 -1.24 -8.94 -2.57
CA LEU A 79 -1.52 -7.63 -3.16
C LEU A 79 -1.02 -7.53 -4.61
N LEU A 80 0.04 -8.25 -4.99
CA LEU A 80 0.54 -8.23 -6.36
C LEU A 80 -0.47 -8.84 -7.35
N SER A 81 -1.36 -9.71 -6.87
CA SER A 81 -2.46 -10.28 -7.66
C SER A 81 -3.57 -9.27 -7.96
N LEU A 82 -3.57 -8.12 -7.30
CA LEU A 82 -4.52 -7.03 -7.54
C LEU A 82 -4.14 -6.12 -8.72
N LYS A 83 -3.12 -6.51 -9.50
CA LYS A 83 -2.75 -5.79 -10.73
C LYS A 83 -3.97 -5.64 -11.64
N ASP A 84 -4.24 -4.40 -12.09
CA ASP A 84 -5.36 -4.06 -12.96
C ASP A 84 -6.75 -4.42 -12.37
N ARG A 85 -6.84 -4.52 -11.04
CA ARG A 85 -8.10 -4.80 -10.31
C ARG A 85 -8.60 -3.58 -9.55
N ARG A 86 -9.92 -3.56 -9.38
CA ARG A 86 -10.61 -2.74 -8.37
C ARG A 86 -10.84 -3.57 -7.12
N PHE A 87 -10.76 -2.91 -5.98
CA PHE A 87 -11.00 -3.56 -4.70
C PHE A 87 -11.53 -2.54 -3.69
N ARG A 88 -12.40 -3.02 -2.81
CA ARG A 88 -12.79 -2.28 -1.62
C ARG A 88 -11.80 -2.55 -0.52
N LEU A 89 -11.47 -1.48 0.21
CA LEU A 89 -10.73 -1.54 1.46
C LEU A 89 -11.53 -0.75 2.48
N GLY A 90 -12.17 -1.46 3.41
CA GLY A 90 -13.17 -0.83 4.27
C GLY A 90 -14.27 -0.14 3.46
N GLY A 91 -14.48 1.16 3.74
CA GLY A 91 -15.44 1.99 3.00
C GLY A 91 -14.95 2.53 1.66
N ALA A 92 -13.66 2.45 1.34
CA ALA A 92 -13.08 3.07 0.15
C ALA A 92 -13.05 2.11 -1.05
N LEU A 93 -13.25 2.63 -2.25
CA LEU A 93 -13.06 1.90 -3.51
C LEU A 93 -11.77 2.37 -4.19
N LEU A 94 -10.84 1.42 -4.38
CA LEU A 94 -9.51 1.65 -4.91
C LEU A 94 -9.34 0.91 -6.24
N GLU A 95 -8.49 1.45 -7.11
CA GLU A 95 -8.05 0.80 -8.33
C GLU A 95 -6.53 0.78 -8.37
N THR A 96 -5.96 -0.41 -8.56
CA THR A 96 -4.51 -0.56 -8.72
C THR A 96 -4.06 0.13 -10.01
N ILE A 97 -3.02 0.94 -9.91
CA ILE A 97 -2.41 1.62 -11.07
C ILE A 97 -1.02 1.06 -11.41
N GLY A 98 -0.51 0.14 -10.59
CA GLY A 98 0.74 -0.56 -10.83
C GLY A 98 1.44 -0.99 -9.54
N TRP A 99 2.50 -1.76 -9.72
CA TRP A 99 3.38 -2.15 -8.63
C TRP A 99 4.19 -0.96 -8.13
N TYR A 100 4.57 -1.00 -6.86
CA TYR A 100 5.56 -0.06 -6.37
C TYR A 100 6.89 -0.33 -7.05
N GLN A 101 7.47 0.72 -7.65
CA GLN A 101 8.80 0.67 -8.23
C GLN A 101 9.70 1.63 -7.45
N PRO A 102 10.87 1.17 -6.96
CA PRO A 102 11.85 2.06 -6.36
C PRO A 102 12.25 3.14 -7.36
N CYS A 103 12.48 4.36 -6.88
CA CYS A 103 12.89 5.45 -7.78
C CYS A 103 14.34 5.22 -8.24
N GLY A 104 14.69 5.65 -9.46
CA GLY A 104 16.04 5.47 -10.01
C GLY A 104 17.17 6.07 -9.15
N ARG A 105 16.86 6.97 -8.20
CA ARG A 105 17.83 7.42 -7.19
C ARG A 105 18.12 6.32 -6.16
N LEU A 106 17.10 5.61 -5.67
CA LEU A 106 17.26 4.52 -4.72
C LEU A 106 18.04 3.36 -5.35
N GLU A 107 17.73 3.03 -6.61
CA GLU A 107 18.40 1.93 -7.33
C GLU A 107 19.92 2.11 -7.44
N LYS A 108 20.40 3.34 -7.53
CA LYS A 108 21.85 3.65 -7.60
C LYS A 108 22.61 3.43 -6.29
N HIS A 109 21.90 3.31 -5.16
CA HIS A 109 22.50 3.23 -3.83
C HIS A 109 22.24 1.89 -3.13
N ILE A 110 21.62 0.93 -3.82
CA ILE A 110 21.27 -0.38 -3.28
C ILE A 110 21.88 -1.47 -4.17
N ASP A 111 22.39 -2.54 -3.55
CA ASP A 111 22.90 -3.69 -4.29
C ASP A 111 21.79 -4.42 -5.06
N HIS A 112 22.16 -5.20 -6.08
CA HIS A 112 21.20 -5.85 -6.97
C HIS A 112 20.25 -6.83 -6.25
N ARG A 113 20.74 -7.55 -5.23
CA ARG A 113 19.94 -8.53 -4.49
C ARG A 113 18.86 -7.82 -3.67
N THR A 114 19.24 -6.78 -2.95
CA THR A 114 18.33 -5.95 -2.17
C THR A 114 17.34 -5.22 -3.08
N LEU A 115 17.78 -4.73 -4.25
CA LEU A 115 16.89 -4.10 -5.23
C LEU A 115 15.79 -5.06 -5.74
N LYS A 116 16.15 -6.32 -6.01
CA LYS A 116 15.18 -7.35 -6.41
C LYS A 116 14.13 -7.58 -5.32
N SER A 117 14.56 -7.75 -4.07
CA SER A 117 13.66 -7.91 -2.93
C SER A 117 12.74 -6.69 -2.77
N VAL A 118 13.26 -5.47 -2.89
CA VAL A 118 12.44 -4.24 -2.81
C VAL A 118 11.39 -4.17 -3.93
N ARG A 119 11.70 -4.64 -5.13
CA ARG A 119 10.73 -4.68 -6.24
C ARG A 119 9.64 -5.72 -6.01
N GLU A 120 10.00 -6.91 -5.54
CA GLU A 120 9.06 -8.00 -5.28
C GLU A 120 8.20 -7.75 -4.03
N GLN A 121 8.75 -7.05 -3.04
CA GLN A 121 8.12 -6.84 -1.73
C GLN A 121 7.56 -5.43 -1.56
N GLY A 122 7.76 -4.56 -2.55
CA GLY A 122 7.44 -3.13 -2.47
C GLY A 122 5.94 -2.81 -2.43
N GLY A 123 5.09 -3.78 -2.77
CA GLY A 123 3.63 -3.65 -2.74
C GLY A 123 3.06 -2.98 -4.00
N ILE A 124 1.90 -2.34 -3.86
CA ILE A 124 1.16 -1.74 -4.98
C ILE A 124 0.88 -0.26 -4.75
N THR A 125 0.56 0.42 -5.85
CA THR A 125 0.05 1.78 -5.86
C THR A 125 -1.36 1.78 -6.40
N ALA A 126 -2.22 2.62 -5.84
CA ALA A 126 -3.62 2.71 -6.20
C ALA A 126 -4.09 4.16 -6.31
N ARG A 127 -5.19 4.35 -7.04
CA ARG A 127 -5.98 5.59 -7.04
C ARG A 127 -7.31 5.35 -6.32
N VAL A 128 -7.80 6.38 -5.65
CA VAL A 128 -9.10 6.38 -4.98
C VAL A 128 -10.16 6.73 -6.01
N ILE A 129 -11.02 5.76 -6.35
CA ILE A 129 -12.12 5.93 -7.31
C ILE A 129 -13.48 6.10 -6.62
N GLY A 130 -13.61 5.68 -5.36
CA GLY A 130 -14.74 6.01 -4.48
C GLY A 130 -14.25 6.35 -3.07
N SER A 131 -14.69 7.49 -2.55
CA SER A 131 -14.30 7.94 -1.21
C SER A 131 -14.87 7.04 -0.11
N GLY A 132 -14.15 6.94 1.01
CA GLY A 132 -14.62 6.23 2.19
C GLY A 132 -13.58 6.17 3.29
N VAL A 133 -14.00 5.73 4.48
CA VAL A 133 -13.11 5.56 5.63
C VAL A 133 -12.53 4.14 5.64
N ILE A 134 -11.24 4.04 5.88
CA ILE A 134 -10.49 2.81 6.09
C ILE A 134 -10.07 2.77 7.56
N ARG A 135 -10.30 1.65 8.25
CA ARG A 135 -9.93 1.40 9.65
C ARG A 135 -9.01 0.19 9.76
N LEU A 136 -8.34 0.04 10.91
CA LEU A 136 -7.71 -1.23 11.26
C LEU A 136 -8.74 -2.37 11.22
N ASP A 137 -8.28 -3.56 10.82
CA ASP A 137 -9.06 -4.78 10.62
C ASP A 137 -10.15 -4.76 9.53
N ASP A 138 -10.33 -3.62 8.85
CA ASP A 138 -11.22 -3.53 7.69
C ASP A 138 -10.82 -4.54 6.61
N PRO A 139 -11.81 -5.16 5.94
CA PRO A 139 -11.55 -6.15 4.92
C PRO A 139 -11.07 -5.51 3.62
N LEU A 140 -10.23 -6.24 2.91
CA LEU A 140 -9.94 -6.04 1.49
C LEU A 140 -10.77 -7.03 0.68
N VAL A 141 -11.70 -6.52 -0.11
CA VAL A 141 -12.59 -7.32 -0.97
C VAL A 141 -12.33 -6.94 -2.43
N ILE A 142 -11.98 -7.93 -3.25
CA ILE A 142 -11.76 -7.72 -4.68
C ILE A 142 -13.12 -7.51 -5.34
N GLU A 143 -13.26 -6.42 -6.11
CA GLU A 143 -14.47 -6.21 -6.90
C GLU A 143 -14.47 -7.15 -8.11
N PRO A 144 -15.63 -7.69 -8.51
CA PRO A 144 -15.75 -8.39 -9.77
C PRO A 144 -15.31 -7.46 -10.91
N PRO A 145 -14.69 -8.02 -11.97
CA PRO A 145 -14.38 -7.22 -13.15
C PRO A 145 -15.67 -6.58 -13.68
N VAL A 146 -15.59 -5.31 -14.04
CA VAL A 146 -16.71 -4.63 -14.70
C VAL A 146 -16.83 -5.27 -16.09
N CYS A 147 -17.86 -6.08 -16.30
CA CYS A 147 -18.25 -6.50 -17.64
C CYS A 147 -18.57 -5.22 -18.42
N LEU A 148 -17.73 -4.88 -19.39
CA LEU A 148 -18.10 -3.92 -20.41
C LEU A 148 -19.05 -4.66 -21.35
N GLU A 149 -20.32 -4.26 -21.35
CA GLU A 149 -21.27 -4.63 -22.42
C GLU A 149 -20.89 -3.94 -23.73
#